data_AF-A0A936TL10-F1
#
_entry.id   AF-A0A936TL10-F1
#
_cell.length_a   1.000
_cell.length_b   1.000
_cell.length_c   1.000
_cell.angle_alpha   90.00
_cell.angle_beta   90.00
_cell.angle_gamma   90.00
#
_symmetry.space_group_name_H-M   'P 1'
#
loop_
_entity.id
_entity.type
_entity.pdbx_description
1 polymer ?
#
loop_
_entity_poly.entity_id
_entity_poly.type
_entity_poly.pdbx_seq_one_letter_code
_entity_poly.pdbx_strand_id
1 'polypeptide(L)'
;MVVCPSCGSSRIRNDYKPAPVLLRVAGIRALLCDHCNHQFRAFSLRQPKRTIPPEATRKADVFNPAPAVDLNQLKTKPVETTPPDKKVEQKAEKKKDAPRRISLKNLHRAKSQHPPVNGELVNPRPRDLRTRITSLYEQRIRQTEALKEADSVEIPSLPTASSEHEAVCPAICPACSSNDVRRRPRNTLERALFSITDHKAYKCLACGASFYSRPEKDEAGSGMVNSVS
;
A
#
# COMPACT_ATOMS: atom_id res chain seq x y z
N MET A 1 12.13 23.68 -12.24
CA MET A 1 11.84 22.80 -11.08
C MET A 1 10.74 23.45 -10.27
N VAL A 2 9.77 22.70 -9.75
CA VAL A 2 8.72 23.28 -8.90
C VAL A 2 9.34 23.62 -7.54
N VAL A 3 9.09 24.82 -7.03
CA VAL A 3 9.53 25.29 -5.71
C VAL A 3 8.32 25.70 -4.89
N CYS A 4 8.39 25.50 -3.58
CA CYS A 4 7.31 25.91 -2.67
C CYS A 4 7.18 27.44 -2.66
N PRO A 5 5.98 28.01 -2.89
CA PRO A 5 5.79 29.46 -2.91
C PRO A 5 5.99 30.11 -1.52
N SER A 6 5.85 29.36 -0.43
CA SER A 6 5.96 29.90 0.92
C SER A 6 7.38 29.90 1.47
N CYS A 7 8.18 28.88 1.16
CA CYS A 7 9.51 28.69 1.77
C CYS A 7 10.65 28.46 0.78
N GLY A 8 10.37 28.38 -0.53
CA GLY A 8 11.39 28.13 -1.56
C GLY A 8 11.95 26.70 -1.58
N SER A 9 11.49 25.79 -0.72
CA SER A 9 11.97 24.40 -0.72
C SER A 9 11.65 23.68 -2.03
N SER A 10 12.63 22.93 -2.56
CA SER A 10 12.47 22.05 -3.73
C SER A 10 11.92 20.67 -3.38
N ARG A 11 11.78 20.36 -2.08
CA ARG A 11 11.34 19.04 -1.60
C ARG A 11 9.82 19.02 -1.50
N ILE A 12 9.18 18.56 -2.56
CA ILE A 12 7.72 18.55 -2.71
C ILE A 12 7.23 17.11 -2.87
N ARG A 13 6.16 16.74 -2.18
CA ARG A 13 5.45 15.46 -2.30
C ARG A 13 4.06 15.66 -2.88
N ASN A 14 3.49 14.55 -3.37
CA ASN A 14 2.07 14.54 -3.70
C ASN A 14 1.26 14.62 -2.41
N ASP A 15 0.19 15.41 -2.42
CA ASP A 15 -0.72 15.51 -1.29
C ASP A 15 -1.47 14.18 -1.05
N TYR A 16 -1.98 13.97 0.16
CA TYR A 16 -2.68 12.75 0.56
C TYR A 16 -4.05 12.60 -0.11
N LYS A 17 -4.64 13.71 -0.55
CA LYS A 17 -5.94 13.71 -1.22
C LYS A 17 -5.75 13.64 -2.73
N PRO A 18 -6.21 12.57 -3.39
CA PRO A 18 -6.16 12.51 -4.84
C PRO A 18 -6.99 13.66 -5.43
N ALA A 19 -6.42 14.40 -6.38
CA ALA A 19 -7.16 15.45 -7.08
C ALA A 19 -8.40 14.86 -7.77
N PRO A 20 -9.54 15.60 -7.79
CA PRO A 20 -10.71 15.30 -8.60
C PRO A 20 -10.32 14.95 -10.04
N VAL A 21 -11.06 14.02 -10.67
CA VAL A 21 -10.69 13.46 -11.99
C VAL A 21 -10.51 14.55 -13.05
N LEU A 22 -11.38 15.56 -13.08
CA LEU A 22 -11.28 16.68 -14.03
C LEU A 22 -9.97 17.47 -13.89
N LEU A 23 -9.57 17.78 -12.66
CA LEU A 23 -8.30 18.47 -12.39
C LEU A 23 -7.09 17.60 -12.76
N ARG A 24 -7.22 16.27 -12.63
CA ARG A 24 -6.18 15.32 -13.02
C ARG A 24 -5.96 15.29 -14.54
N VAL A 25 -7.02 15.41 -15.33
CA VAL A 25 -6.95 15.52 -16.80
C VAL A 25 -6.29 16.84 -17.22
N ALA A 26 -6.61 17.94 -16.53
CA ALA A 26 -5.98 19.24 -16.74
C ALA A 26 -4.52 19.33 -16.24
N GLY A 27 -3.96 18.25 -15.67
CA GLY A 27 -2.60 18.24 -15.13
C GLY A 27 -2.41 19.04 -13.83
N ILE A 28 -3.49 19.49 -13.21
CA ILE A 28 -3.48 20.23 -11.93
C ILE A 28 -3.45 19.20 -10.79
N ARG A 29 -2.40 19.24 -9.97
CA ARG A 29 -2.28 18.37 -8.79
C ARG A 29 -2.10 19.19 -7.53
N ALA A 30 -2.60 18.63 -6.43
CA ALA A 30 -2.29 19.10 -5.09
C ALA A 30 -0.91 18.57 -4.70
N LEU A 31 -0.03 19.51 -4.34
CA LEU A 31 1.34 19.25 -3.91
C LEU A 31 1.50 19.76 -2.48
N LEU A 32 2.28 19.02 -1.69
CA LEU A 32 2.59 19.32 -0.29
C LEU A 32 4.10 19.57 -0.17
N CYS A 33 4.49 20.69 0.42
CA CYS A 33 5.90 20.97 0.71
C CYS A 33 6.38 20.21 1.96
N ASP A 34 7.51 19.48 1.87
CA ASP A 34 8.06 18.71 3.00
C ASP A 34 8.58 19.60 4.14
N HIS A 35 9.00 20.84 3.84
CA HIS A 35 9.59 21.73 4.83
C HIS A 35 8.55 22.49 5.67
N CYS A 36 7.60 23.18 5.02
CA CYS A 36 6.60 24.00 5.71
C CYS A 36 5.18 23.40 5.73
N ASN A 37 4.96 22.19 5.18
CA ASN A 37 3.64 21.55 5.05
C ASN A 37 2.57 22.40 4.32
N HIS A 38 2.98 23.40 3.54
CA HIS A 38 2.05 24.20 2.75
C HIS A 38 1.51 23.39 1.56
N GLN A 39 0.18 23.35 1.45
CA GLN A 39 -0.53 22.73 0.32
C GLN A 39 -0.75 23.77 -0.77
N PHE A 40 -0.32 23.46 -1.99
CA PHE A 40 -0.55 24.32 -3.14
C PHE A 40 -0.91 23.50 -4.37
N ARG A 41 -1.59 24.14 -5.33
CA ARG A 41 -1.96 23.53 -6.61
C ARG A 41 -0.98 24.01 -7.67
N ALA A 42 -0.39 23.07 -8.39
CA ALA A 42 0.50 23.39 -9.50
C ALA A 42 0.23 22.45 -10.68
N PHE A 43 0.59 22.93 -11.87
CA PHE A 43 0.58 22.11 -13.06
C PHE A 43 1.80 21.19 -13.07
N SER A 44 1.57 19.88 -13.13
CA SER A 44 2.62 18.88 -13.30
C SER A 44 2.31 18.05 -14.55
N LEU A 45 2.88 18.44 -15.69
CA LEU A 45 2.71 17.71 -16.95
C LEU A 45 3.18 16.26 -16.86
N ARG A 46 4.22 16.00 -16.07
CA ARG A 46 4.69 14.66 -15.76
C ARG A 46 4.37 14.34 -14.31
N GLN A 47 3.88 13.13 -14.04
CA GLN A 47 3.88 12.61 -12.67
C GLN A 47 5.28 12.76 -12.11
N PRO A 48 5.47 13.40 -10.94
CA PRO A 48 6.74 13.31 -10.26
C PRO A 48 6.99 11.82 -10.14
N LYS A 49 8.03 11.35 -10.84
CA LYS A 49 8.39 9.94 -10.88
C LYS A 49 8.41 9.54 -9.43
N ARG A 50 7.56 8.59 -9.04
CA ARG A 50 7.65 7.99 -7.71
C ARG A 50 9.06 7.40 -7.70
N THR A 51 10.03 8.17 -7.21
CA THR A 51 11.23 7.63 -6.62
C THR A 51 10.69 6.89 -5.42
N ILE A 52 10.21 5.68 -5.68
CA ILE A 52 10.23 4.61 -4.70
C ILE A 52 11.65 4.74 -4.16
N PRO A 53 11.83 5.20 -2.91
CA PRO A 53 13.16 5.28 -2.35
C PRO A 53 13.76 3.91 -2.64
N PRO A 54 14.89 3.84 -3.39
CA PRO A 54 15.46 2.56 -3.79
C PRO A 54 15.46 1.74 -2.54
N GLU A 55 14.66 0.66 -2.59
CA GLU A 55 14.30 -0.14 -1.44
C GLU A 55 15.61 -0.37 -0.75
N ALA A 56 15.81 0.35 0.36
CA ALA A 56 17.06 0.22 1.08
C ALA A 56 16.94 -1.22 1.50
N THR A 57 17.70 -2.09 0.84
CA THR A 57 17.91 -3.48 1.16
C THR A 57 18.65 -3.50 2.49
N ARG A 58 18.01 -2.90 3.50
CA ARG A 58 18.15 -3.23 4.89
C ARG A 58 17.75 -4.68 4.90
N LYS A 59 18.77 -5.51 4.87
CA LYS A 59 18.77 -6.90 5.31
C LYS A 59 18.15 -6.89 6.72
N ALA A 60 16.83 -6.80 6.80
CA ALA A 60 16.11 -6.70 8.07
C ALA A 60 16.14 -8.03 8.82
N ASP A 61 16.52 -9.12 8.12
CA ASP A 61 16.55 -10.47 8.68
C ASP A 61 17.96 -11.07 8.82
N VAL A 62 19.02 -10.26 8.72
CA VAL A 62 20.28 -10.66 9.39
C VAL A 62 20.14 -10.20 10.83
N PHE A 63 19.35 -10.96 11.60
CA PHE A 63 19.52 -11.01 13.04
C PHE A 63 21.00 -11.23 13.27
N ASN A 64 21.67 -10.21 13.80
CA ASN A 64 23.03 -10.37 14.29
C ASN A 64 22.91 -11.49 15.33
N PRO A 65 23.48 -12.70 15.10
CA PRO A 65 23.38 -13.76 16.09
C PRO A 65 24.09 -13.23 17.32
N ALA A 66 23.31 -12.76 18.29
CA ALA A 66 23.85 -12.37 19.57
C ALA A 66 24.52 -13.64 20.10
N PRO A 67 25.83 -13.61 20.44
CA PRO A 67 26.49 -14.77 21.00
C PRO A 67 25.66 -15.20 22.21
N ALA A 68 25.35 -16.50 22.28
CA ALA A 68 24.56 -17.06 23.36
C ALA A 68 25.14 -16.60 24.69
N VAL A 69 24.43 -15.70 25.37
CA VAL A 69 24.86 -15.17 26.67
C VAL A 69 24.68 -16.32 27.65
N ASP A 70 25.81 -16.84 28.13
CA ASP A 70 25.86 -17.95 29.06
C ASP A 70 25.34 -17.47 30.43
N LEU A 71 24.07 -17.77 30.72
CA LEU A 71 23.34 -17.34 31.92
C LEU A 71 23.99 -17.84 33.22
N ASN A 72 24.91 -18.78 33.14
CA ASN A 72 25.67 -19.29 34.29
C ASN A 72 26.66 -18.27 34.86
N GLN A 73 27.06 -17.26 34.08
CA GLN A 73 27.97 -16.20 34.53
C GLN A 73 27.27 -15.11 35.37
N LEU A 74 25.93 -15.05 35.36
CA LEU A 74 25.15 -14.10 36.16
C LEU A 74 24.92 -14.55 37.62
N LYS A 75 25.42 -15.71 38.02
CA LYS A 75 25.54 -16.07 39.45
C LYS A 75 26.75 -15.38 40.06
N THR A 76 26.74 -14.05 40.07
CA THR A 76 27.66 -13.26 40.88
C THR A 76 27.32 -13.43 42.35
N LYS A 77 28.38 -13.68 43.10
CA LYS A 77 28.46 -13.80 44.56
C LYS A 77 27.69 -12.68 45.27
N PRO A 78 27.08 -12.95 46.44
CA PRO A 78 26.51 -11.91 47.28
C PRO A 78 27.59 -10.89 47.63
N VAL A 79 27.39 -9.65 47.18
CA VAL A 79 28.19 -8.49 47.55
C VAL A 79 27.88 -8.17 49.00
N GLU A 80 28.87 -8.40 49.85
CA GLU A 80 28.90 -8.01 51.25
C GLU A 80 29.08 -6.49 51.33
N THR A 81 28.05 -5.84 51.86
CA THR A 81 28.00 -4.40 52.10
C THR A 81 29.07 -3.97 53.10
N THR A 82 30.00 -3.14 52.65
CA THR A 82 30.84 -2.30 53.53
C THR A 82 30.48 -0.82 53.34
N PRO A 83 30.51 -0.02 54.43
CA PRO A 83 30.02 1.35 54.43
C PRO A 83 30.99 2.32 53.72
N PRO A 84 30.46 3.43 53.14
CA PRO A 84 31.26 4.39 52.41
C PRO A 84 31.94 5.38 53.35
N ASP A 85 33.28 5.44 53.28
CA ASP A 85 34.02 6.56 53.83
C ASP A 85 35.12 7.02 52.88
N LYS A 86 35.18 8.35 52.73
CA LYS A 86 36.24 9.21 52.17
C LYS A 86 36.20 9.55 50.67
N LYS A 87 35.76 10.80 50.48
CA LYS A 87 36.24 11.84 49.54
C LYS A 87 37.50 11.49 48.76
N VAL A 88 37.39 11.51 47.42
CA VAL A 88 38.49 11.91 46.54
C VAL A 88 37.92 12.78 45.43
N GLU A 89 38.29 14.06 45.48
CA GLU A 89 38.19 15.00 44.37
C GLU A 89 39.04 14.50 43.21
N GLN A 90 38.50 14.53 41.98
CA GLN A 90 39.34 14.67 40.80
C GLN A 90 38.57 15.32 39.64
N LYS A 91 39.04 16.54 39.34
CA LYS A 91 38.85 17.29 38.10
C LYS A 91 39.23 16.42 36.89
N ALA A 92 38.37 16.40 35.88
CA ALA A 92 38.84 16.35 34.48
C ALA A 92 37.77 16.90 33.54
N GLU A 93 38.15 17.96 32.85
CA GLU A 93 37.41 18.66 31.81
C GLU A 93 37.10 17.74 30.62
N LYS A 94 35.89 17.87 30.06
CA LYS A 94 35.68 17.62 28.62
C LYS A 94 34.48 18.40 28.10
N LYS A 95 34.80 19.47 27.36
CA LYS A 95 33.89 20.22 26.48
C LYS A 95 33.08 19.26 25.60
N LYS A 96 31.75 19.38 25.60
CA LYS A 96 30.88 19.09 24.46
C LYS A 96 29.68 20.04 24.45
N ASP A 97 29.41 20.52 23.26
CA ASP A 97 28.56 21.65 22.91
C ASP A 97 27.12 21.55 23.43
N ALA A 98 26.66 22.62 24.08
CA ALA A 98 25.28 22.78 24.47
C ALA A 98 24.40 23.05 23.24
N PRO A 99 23.26 22.35 23.06
CA PRO A 99 22.31 22.72 22.03
C PRO A 99 21.69 24.09 22.38
N ARG A 100 21.80 25.04 21.45
CA ARG A 100 21.13 26.35 21.50
C ARG A 100 19.63 26.15 21.78
N ARG A 101 19.17 26.53 22.96
CA ARG A 101 17.75 26.70 23.29
C ARG A 101 17.17 27.78 22.37
N ILE A 102 16.36 27.37 21.41
CA ILE A 102 15.55 28.30 20.61
C ILE A 102 14.43 28.81 21.53
N SER A 103 14.45 30.11 21.83
CA SER A 103 13.47 30.79 22.67
C SER A 103 12.17 30.99 21.88
N LEU A 104 11.15 30.17 22.14
CA LEU A 104 9.80 30.26 21.56
C LEU A 104 8.93 31.34 22.23
N LYS A 105 9.47 32.53 22.51
CA LYS A 105 8.72 33.58 23.23
C LYS A 105 7.76 34.40 22.37
N ASN A 106 7.76 34.25 21.05
CA ASN A 106 6.97 35.12 20.15
C ASN A 106 6.02 34.36 19.21
N LEU A 107 5.40 33.26 19.65
CA LEU A 107 4.23 32.72 18.96
C LEU A 107 3.00 33.54 19.37
N HIS A 108 2.85 34.69 18.72
CA HIS A 108 1.62 35.47 18.77
C HIS A 108 0.47 34.64 18.21
N ARG A 109 -0.35 34.16 19.15
CA ARG A 109 -1.64 33.53 18.96
C ARG A 109 -2.53 34.47 18.14
N ALA A 110 -2.67 34.20 16.84
CA ALA A 110 -3.70 34.82 16.01
C ALA A 110 -5.06 34.48 16.63
N LYS A 111 -5.73 35.50 17.18
CA LYS A 111 -7.12 35.44 17.64
C LYS A 111 -8.00 35.21 16.41
N SER A 112 -8.40 33.97 16.17
CA SER A 112 -9.55 33.68 15.31
C SER A 112 -10.80 34.17 16.03
N GLN A 113 -11.32 35.31 15.60
CA GLN A 113 -12.65 35.78 15.96
C GLN A 113 -13.66 34.93 15.19
N HIS A 114 -14.07 33.80 15.77
CA HIS A 114 -15.31 33.15 15.37
C HIS A 114 -16.42 33.57 16.34
N PRO A 115 -17.60 33.99 15.85
CA PRO A 115 -18.72 34.32 16.70
C PRO A 115 -19.18 33.05 17.47
N PRO A 116 -19.65 33.20 18.72
CA PRO A 116 -20.15 32.09 19.51
C PRO A 116 -21.44 31.57 18.88
N VAL A 117 -21.36 30.41 18.23
CA VAL A 117 -22.54 29.61 17.95
C VAL A 117 -22.94 28.96 19.27
N ASN A 118 -24.12 29.30 19.78
CA ASN A 118 -24.77 28.61 20.89
C ASN A 118 -25.05 27.16 20.47
N GLY A 119 -24.04 26.33 20.60
CA GLY A 119 -24.07 24.89 20.38
C GLY A 119 -23.81 24.22 21.72
N GLU A 120 -24.85 23.58 22.22
CA GLU A 120 -24.87 22.61 23.30
C GLU A 120 -23.54 21.85 23.44
N LEU A 121 -22.92 21.99 24.62
CA LEU A 121 -21.62 21.42 24.98
C LEU A 121 -21.73 19.90 25.12
N VAL A 122 -21.89 19.18 24.01
CA VAL A 122 -21.66 17.74 23.98
C VAL A 122 -20.15 17.54 23.94
N ASN A 123 -19.55 17.40 25.12
CA ASN A 123 -18.20 16.84 25.27
C ASN A 123 -18.32 15.34 24.97
N PRO A 124 -17.91 14.82 23.79
CA PRO A 124 -17.85 13.39 23.61
C PRO A 124 -16.74 12.87 24.54
N ARG A 125 -17.14 12.18 25.61
CA ARG A 125 -16.21 11.37 26.40
C ARG A 125 -15.46 10.45 25.42
N PRO A 126 -14.12 10.40 25.41
CA PRO A 126 -13.33 9.59 24.47
C PRO A 126 -13.45 8.06 24.64
N ARG A 127 -14.55 7.54 25.20
CA ARG A 127 -14.71 6.11 25.52
C ARG A 127 -15.41 5.27 24.44
N ASP A 128 -15.93 5.85 23.35
CA ASP A 128 -16.84 5.12 22.45
C ASP A 128 -16.37 4.88 21.00
N LEU A 129 -15.10 5.12 20.66
CA LEU A 129 -14.63 4.78 19.29
C LEU A 129 -14.47 3.28 19.07
N ARG A 130 -14.13 2.51 20.10
CA ARG A 130 -14.02 1.04 19.99
C ARG A 130 -15.38 0.36 19.87
N THR A 131 -16.38 0.82 20.63
CA THR A 131 -17.76 0.29 20.60
C THR A 131 -18.48 0.58 19.29
N ARG A 132 -18.13 1.69 18.61
CA ARG A 132 -18.71 2.06 17.32
C ARG A 132 -18.17 1.24 16.13
N ILE A 133 -16.96 0.69 16.23
CA ILE A 133 -16.41 -0.17 15.18
C ILE A 133 -17.02 -1.57 15.28
N THR A 134 -17.16 -2.12 16.48
CA THR A 134 -17.79 -3.43 16.70
C THR A 134 -19.26 -3.42 16.27
N SER A 135 -20.01 -2.34 16.55
CA SER A 135 -21.42 -2.23 16.13
C SER A 135 -21.60 -2.21 14.61
N LEU A 136 -20.67 -1.59 13.86
CA LEU A 136 -20.72 -1.58 12.39
C LEU A 136 -20.41 -2.97 11.78
N TYR A 137 -19.54 -3.76 12.42
CA TYR A 137 -19.27 -5.13 11.99
C TYR A 137 -20.45 -6.06 12.26
N GLU A 138 -21.05 -5.98 13.45
CA GLU A 138 -22.25 -6.75 13.79
C GLU A 138 -23.42 -6.41 12.85
N GLN A 139 -23.60 -5.13 12.51
CA GLN A 139 -24.63 -4.71 11.57
C GLN A 139 -24.40 -5.28 10.16
N ARG A 140 -23.14 -5.35 9.69
CA ARG A 140 -22.81 -5.95 8.39
C ARG A 140 -23.05 -7.46 8.39
N ILE A 141 -22.72 -8.16 9.49
CA ILE A 141 -22.96 -9.61 9.62
C ILE A 141 -24.47 -9.89 9.53
N ARG A 142 -25.30 -9.14 10.29
CA ARG A 142 -26.76 -9.25 10.23
C ARG A 142 -27.33 -8.97 8.83
N GLN A 143 -26.78 -7.98 8.12
CA GLN A 143 -27.18 -7.71 6.73
C GLN A 143 -26.82 -8.86 5.79
N THR A 144 -25.67 -9.49 5.95
CA THR A 144 -25.28 -10.65 5.13
C THR A 144 -26.10 -11.90 5.45
N GLU A 145 -26.50 -12.08 6.70
CA GLU A 145 -27.38 -13.19 7.11
C GLU A 145 -28.80 -12.97 6.58
N ALA A 146 -29.34 -11.76 6.71
CA ALA A 146 -30.66 -11.42 6.15
C ALA A 146 -30.72 -11.58 4.62
N LEU A 147 -29.64 -11.26 3.90
CA LEU A 147 -29.56 -11.49 2.45
C LEU A 147 -29.51 -12.99 2.11
N LYS A 148 -28.81 -13.81 2.91
CA LYS A 148 -28.78 -15.26 2.72
C LYS A 148 -30.13 -15.91 3.01
N GLU A 149 -30.86 -15.41 4.02
CA GLU A 149 -32.21 -15.88 4.33
C GLU A 149 -33.22 -15.47 3.25
N ALA A 150 -33.10 -14.25 2.69
CA ALA A 150 -33.94 -13.82 1.57
C ALA A 150 -33.76 -14.66 0.30
N ASP A 151 -32.54 -15.16 0.04
CA ASP A 151 -32.26 -16.07 -1.08
C ASP A 151 -32.70 -17.53 -0.83
N SER A 152 -33.17 -17.86 0.37
CA SER A 152 -33.66 -19.21 0.71
C SER A 152 -35.16 -19.42 0.51
N VAL A 153 -35.88 -18.41 0.01
CA VAL A 153 -37.27 -18.61 -0.45
C VAL A 153 -37.23 -19.39 -1.75
N GLU A 154 -37.73 -20.63 -1.69
CA GLU A 154 -37.86 -21.58 -2.78
C GLU A 154 -38.45 -20.93 -4.05
N ILE A 155 -37.58 -20.53 -4.95
CA ILE A 155 -37.95 -20.22 -6.33
C ILE A 155 -38.23 -21.57 -7.00
N PRO A 156 -39.43 -21.79 -7.57
CA PRO A 156 -39.71 -22.97 -8.38
C PRO A 156 -38.62 -23.08 -9.43
N SER A 157 -37.94 -24.23 -9.46
CA SER A 157 -36.82 -24.57 -10.32
C SER A 157 -37.09 -24.19 -11.78
N LEU A 158 -36.73 -22.96 -12.13
CA LEU A 158 -36.53 -22.54 -13.51
C LEU A 158 -35.43 -23.47 -14.06
N PRO A 159 -35.61 -24.10 -15.22
CA PRO A 159 -34.60 -24.98 -15.78
C PRO A 159 -33.33 -24.17 -15.95
N THR A 160 -32.36 -24.46 -15.08
CA THR A 160 -30.97 -24.10 -15.25
C THR A 160 -30.64 -24.62 -16.62
N ALA A 161 -30.55 -23.71 -17.59
CA ALA A 161 -30.00 -24.01 -18.90
C ALA A 161 -28.64 -24.63 -18.62
N SER A 162 -28.64 -25.95 -18.74
CA SER A 162 -27.52 -26.83 -18.88
C SER A 162 -26.45 -26.07 -19.65
N SER A 163 -25.37 -25.76 -18.93
CA SER A 163 -24.11 -25.32 -19.48
C SER A 163 -23.57 -26.45 -20.34
N GLU A 164 -24.14 -26.60 -21.53
CA GLU A 164 -23.68 -27.53 -22.54
C GLU A 164 -22.34 -27.02 -23.05
N HIS A 165 -21.31 -27.80 -22.76
CA HIS A 165 -20.22 -28.08 -23.69
C HIS A 165 -19.50 -26.88 -24.33
N GLU A 166 -18.84 -26.03 -23.54
CA GLU A 166 -17.50 -25.62 -23.97
C GLU A 166 -16.54 -26.72 -23.52
N ALA A 167 -16.22 -27.62 -24.45
CA ALA A 167 -15.00 -28.42 -24.41
C ALA A 167 -13.81 -27.44 -24.44
N VAL A 168 -13.56 -26.76 -23.31
CA VAL A 168 -12.38 -25.95 -23.11
C VAL A 168 -11.25 -26.95 -23.03
N CYS A 169 -10.60 -27.17 -24.17
CA CYS A 169 -9.35 -27.92 -24.23
C CYS A 169 -8.44 -27.35 -23.13
N PRO A 170 -8.03 -28.16 -22.13
CA PRO A 170 -7.14 -27.68 -21.09
C PRO A 170 -5.86 -27.22 -21.79
N ALA A 171 -5.59 -25.92 -21.74
CA ALA A 171 -4.42 -25.37 -22.40
C ALA A 171 -3.17 -26.02 -21.80
N ILE A 172 -2.45 -26.82 -22.57
CA ILE A 172 -1.21 -27.46 -22.13
C ILE A 172 -0.10 -26.42 -22.17
N CYS A 173 0.76 -26.37 -21.15
CA CYS A 173 1.89 -25.45 -21.16
C CYS A 173 2.91 -25.85 -22.24
N PRO A 174 3.30 -24.96 -23.17
CA PRO A 174 4.26 -25.29 -24.22
C PRO A 174 5.70 -25.48 -23.71
N ALA A 175 6.01 -24.97 -22.51
CA ALA A 175 7.37 -25.04 -21.95
C ALA A 175 7.64 -26.35 -21.19
N CYS A 176 6.65 -26.87 -20.48
CA CYS A 176 6.83 -28.04 -19.59
C CYS A 176 5.74 -29.10 -19.73
N SER A 177 4.82 -28.96 -20.69
CA SER A 177 3.70 -29.88 -20.94
C SER A 177 2.73 -30.10 -19.76
N SER A 178 2.78 -29.28 -18.71
CA SER A 178 1.85 -29.42 -17.57
C SER A 178 0.44 -28.95 -17.95
N ASN A 179 -0.57 -29.61 -17.40
CA ASN A 179 -1.98 -29.21 -17.50
C ASN A 179 -2.38 -28.12 -16.48
N ASP A 180 -1.51 -27.80 -15.52
CA ASP A 180 -1.77 -26.83 -14.47
C ASP A 180 -1.58 -25.39 -14.96
N VAL A 181 -2.53 -24.92 -15.75
CA VAL A 181 -2.51 -23.59 -16.36
C VAL A 181 -3.65 -22.75 -15.83
N ARG A 182 -3.31 -21.60 -15.24
CA ARG A 182 -4.29 -20.65 -14.72
C ARG A 182 -4.41 -19.45 -15.64
N ARG A 183 -5.64 -19.18 -16.09
CA ARG A 183 -5.98 -17.95 -16.78
C ARG A 183 -6.11 -16.82 -15.76
N ARG A 184 -5.42 -15.70 -15.99
CA ARG A 184 -5.63 -14.50 -15.17
C ARG A 184 -7.00 -13.89 -15.53
N PRO A 185 -7.91 -13.66 -14.58
CA PRO A 185 -9.15 -12.95 -14.88
C PRO A 185 -8.78 -11.53 -15.35
N ARG A 186 -9.41 -11.10 -16.45
CA ARG A 186 -9.21 -9.76 -17.02
C ARG A 186 -10.53 -9.04 -17.08
N ASN A 187 -10.54 -7.79 -16.62
CA ASN A 187 -11.67 -6.88 -16.81
C ASN A 187 -11.79 -6.51 -18.30
N THR A 188 -12.98 -6.10 -18.75
CA THR A 188 -13.24 -5.75 -20.18
C THR A 188 -12.29 -4.69 -20.71
N LEU A 189 -12.00 -3.67 -19.90
CA LEU A 189 -11.05 -2.61 -20.25
C LEU A 189 -9.61 -3.13 -20.38
N GLU A 190 -9.20 -4.04 -19.50
CA GLU A 190 -7.91 -4.71 -19.59
C GLU A 190 -7.80 -5.57 -20.85
N ARG A 191 -8.90 -6.22 -21.28
CA ARG A 191 -8.91 -6.97 -22.55
C ARG A 191 -8.60 -6.07 -23.74
N ALA A 192 -9.18 -4.87 -23.79
CA ALA A 192 -8.95 -3.92 -24.88
C ALA A 192 -7.53 -3.33 -24.89
N LEU A 193 -6.94 -3.08 -23.72
CA LEU A 193 -5.55 -2.61 -23.64
C LEU A 193 -4.55 -3.74 -23.96
N PHE A 194 -4.84 -4.96 -23.52
CA PHE A 194 -4.00 -6.13 -23.74
C PHE A 194 -4.19 -6.79 -25.10
N SER A 195 -5.11 -6.32 -25.95
CA SER A 195 -5.15 -6.73 -27.36
C SER A 195 -4.12 -5.98 -28.22
N ILE A 196 -3.64 -4.83 -27.74
CA ILE A 196 -2.64 -3.99 -28.44
C ILE A 196 -1.22 -4.35 -27.99
N THR A 197 -1.08 -4.75 -26.72
CA THR A 197 0.22 -5.13 -26.15
C THR A 197 0.37 -6.63 -26.20
N ASP A 198 1.58 -7.11 -26.43
CA ASP A 198 1.93 -8.53 -26.44
C ASP A 198 1.87 -9.16 -25.03
N HIS A 199 0.67 -9.15 -24.43
CA HIS A 199 0.44 -9.64 -23.09
C HIS A 199 -0.16 -11.05 -23.10
N LYS A 200 0.68 -12.00 -22.70
CA LYS A 200 0.37 -13.40 -22.44
C LYS A 200 -0.75 -13.56 -21.38
N ALA A 201 -1.80 -14.30 -21.71
CA ALA A 201 -3.01 -14.41 -20.87
C ALA A 201 -2.99 -15.59 -19.89
N TYR A 202 -2.10 -16.55 -20.12
CA TYR A 202 -2.02 -17.80 -19.39
C TYR A 202 -0.71 -17.86 -18.63
N LYS A 203 -0.75 -18.40 -17.41
CA LYS A 203 0.43 -18.68 -16.59
C LYS A 203 0.40 -20.13 -16.16
N CYS A 204 1.48 -20.85 -16.43
CA CYS A 204 1.70 -22.19 -15.91
C CYS A 204 2.06 -22.11 -14.42
N LEU A 205 1.43 -22.95 -13.60
CA LEU A 205 1.72 -23.03 -12.17
C LEU A 205 2.95 -23.90 -11.88
N ALA A 206 3.24 -24.89 -12.72
CA ALA A 206 4.38 -25.79 -12.55
C ALA A 206 5.73 -25.10 -12.85
N CYS A 207 5.86 -24.43 -14.01
CA CYS A 207 7.13 -23.80 -14.42
C CYS A 207 7.12 -22.27 -14.37
N GLY A 208 5.96 -21.64 -14.11
CA GLY A 208 5.83 -20.18 -14.04
C GLY A 208 5.81 -19.46 -15.39
N ALA A 209 5.98 -20.17 -16.51
CA ALA A 209 5.97 -19.59 -17.85
C ALA A 209 4.61 -18.95 -18.19
N SER A 210 4.65 -17.87 -18.96
CA SER A 210 3.45 -17.24 -19.51
C SER A 210 3.40 -17.38 -21.03
N PHE A 211 2.21 -17.64 -21.56
CA PHE A 211 1.99 -17.92 -22.98
C PHE A 211 0.58 -17.47 -23.46
N TYR A 212 0.35 -17.52 -24.77
CA TYR A 212 -0.94 -17.24 -25.40
C TYR A 212 -1.68 -18.55 -25.64
N SER A 213 -2.99 -18.57 -25.44
CA SER A 213 -3.81 -19.77 -25.70
C SER A 213 -4.35 -19.82 -27.12
N ARG A 214 -3.61 -19.37 -28.12
CA ARG A 214 -4.02 -19.73 -29.47
C ARG A 214 -3.59 -21.18 -29.65
N PRO A 215 -4.50 -22.17 -29.62
CA PRO A 215 -4.22 -23.35 -30.42
C PRO A 215 -3.98 -22.81 -31.82
N GLU A 216 -2.83 -23.13 -32.41
CA GLU A 216 -2.75 -23.11 -33.85
C GLU A 216 -3.91 -23.98 -34.29
N LYS A 217 -4.99 -23.35 -34.81
CA LYS A 217 -5.86 -24.08 -35.70
C LYS A 217 -4.91 -24.48 -36.80
N ASP A 218 -4.56 -25.76 -36.84
CA ASP A 218 -3.77 -26.32 -37.91
C ASP A 218 -4.30 -25.71 -39.20
N GLU A 219 -3.44 -24.93 -39.86
CA GLU A 219 -3.64 -24.31 -41.16
C GLU A 219 -3.70 -25.43 -42.22
N ALA A 220 -4.61 -26.39 -42.06
CA ALA A 220 -4.95 -27.41 -43.02
C ALA A 220 -5.86 -26.83 -44.11
N GLY A 221 -5.50 -25.67 -44.70
CA GLY A 221 -6.35 -25.08 -45.73
C GLY A 221 -5.96 -23.77 -46.41
N SER A 222 -4.78 -23.16 -46.19
CA SER A 222 -4.44 -21.91 -46.90
C SER A 222 -3.02 -21.88 -47.45
N GLY A 223 -2.65 -22.94 -48.16
CA GLY A 223 -1.43 -23.02 -48.97
C GLY A 223 -1.74 -23.07 -50.47
N MET A 224 -2.42 -22.08 -51.04
CA MET A 224 -2.35 -21.83 -52.48
C MET A 224 -1.01 -21.18 -52.80
N VAL A 225 -0.01 -22.03 -53.03
CA VAL A 225 1.24 -21.67 -53.71
C VAL A 225 0.90 -21.36 -55.18
N ASN A 226 0.87 -20.09 -55.53
CA ASN A 226 1.00 -19.67 -56.92
C ASN A 226 2.48 -19.79 -57.30
N SER A 227 2.87 -20.94 -57.84
CA SER A 227 4.11 -21.11 -58.58
C SER A 227 3.90 -20.58 -59.99
N VAL A 228 4.46 -19.41 -60.29
CA VAL A 228 4.68 -18.96 -61.67
C VAL A 228 6.13 -19.26 -62.00
N SER A 229 6.35 -20.07 -63.02
CA SER A 229 7.62 -20.25 -63.74
C SER A 229 7.31 -20.39 -65.21
#